data_AF-A0A7C3GL48-F1
#
_entry.id   AF-A0A7C3GL48-F1
#
_cell.length_a   1.000
_cell.length_b   1.000
_cell.length_c   1.000
_cell.angle_alpha   90.00
_cell.angle_beta   90.00
_cell.angle_gamma   90.00
#
_symmetry.space_group_name_H-M   'P 1'
#
loop_
_entity.id
_entity.type
_entity.pdbx_description
1 polymer ?
#
loop_
_entity_poly.entity_id
_entity_poly.type
_entity_poly.pdbx_seq_one_letter_code
_entity_poly.pdbx_strand_id
1 'polypeptide(L)'
;VGHDEIVGAALLAGADGAILASANLVPDIWQEIYQAAQRGDVEFVRQRQKEIQILTRLVVRKGGPQAVKEGLRMMGLPMSDARLPFIRGGEFEREDYEDLRTQLENLGKIGAQTVTLGGRQVEYALSAEVPPAFEDLTLCVGEGFAGPPFSEVAHIDLLLGWKDGPVGRALERARNEPRPGHELVIINERPLTMLVPTVTVRTKKARQLVYEEAAAGVNLALEHAIARHNLPEPLLDDICLIANVFVHPAASIRQRVKINNYKAMRGAIRKALEGRPTLAELIAEKEAARHPFRYAP
;
A
#
# COMPACT_ATOMS: atom_id res chain seq x y z
N VAL A 1 -9.42 20.49 -22.06
CA VAL A 1 -8.40 19.40 -21.99
C VAL A 1 -9.01 18.18 -21.32
N GLY A 2 -8.73 16.97 -21.81
CA GLY A 2 -9.37 15.73 -21.33
C GLY A 2 -8.41 14.70 -20.75
N HIS A 3 -7.20 15.11 -20.34
CA HIS A 3 -6.16 14.20 -19.87
C HIS A 3 -5.56 14.70 -18.55
N ASP A 4 -5.95 14.06 -17.46
CA ASP A 4 -5.67 14.47 -16.08
C ASP A 4 -4.18 14.76 -15.83
N GLU A 5 -3.27 14.00 -16.44
CA GLU A 5 -1.82 14.13 -16.22
C GLU A 5 -1.22 15.46 -16.67
N ILE A 6 -1.90 16.24 -17.53
CA ILE A 6 -1.34 17.44 -18.17
C ILE A 6 -2.18 18.71 -17.95
N VAL A 7 -3.20 18.65 -17.11
CA VAL A 7 -4.18 19.73 -16.95
C VAL A 7 -3.53 21.04 -16.54
N GLY A 8 -2.68 21.05 -15.50
CA GLY A 8 -2.01 22.26 -15.05
C GLY A 8 -1.20 22.95 -16.16
N ALA A 9 -0.43 22.18 -16.93
CA ALA A 9 0.33 22.72 -18.05
C ALA A 9 -0.58 23.27 -19.17
N ALA A 10 -1.68 22.57 -19.46
CA ALA A 10 -2.58 22.99 -20.51
C ALA A 10 -3.39 24.25 -20.13
N LEU A 11 -3.80 24.38 -18.86
CA LEU A 11 -4.44 25.60 -18.34
C LEU A 11 -3.49 26.80 -18.42
N LEU A 12 -2.22 26.63 -18.01
CA LEU A 12 -1.20 27.67 -18.13
C LEU A 12 -0.89 28.05 -19.59
N ALA A 13 -1.10 27.12 -20.53
CA ALA A 13 -0.97 27.36 -21.96
C ALA A 13 -2.21 28.01 -22.61
N GLY A 14 -3.25 28.33 -21.83
CA GLY A 14 -4.45 29.04 -22.29
C GLY A 14 -5.68 28.15 -22.53
N ALA A 15 -5.70 26.91 -22.04
CA ALA A 15 -6.94 26.13 -22.08
C ALA A 15 -8.01 26.73 -21.15
N ASP A 16 -9.24 26.86 -21.63
CA ASP A 16 -10.36 27.44 -20.86
C ASP A 16 -10.84 26.55 -19.70
N GLY A 17 -10.59 25.24 -19.80
CA GLY A 17 -11.04 24.27 -18.80
C GLY A 17 -10.69 22.82 -19.13
N ALA A 18 -11.17 21.92 -18.28
CA ALA A 18 -10.88 20.50 -18.37
C ALA A 18 -12.09 19.62 -18.00
N ILE A 19 -12.16 18.43 -18.59
CA ILE A 19 -13.15 17.39 -18.29
C ILE A 19 -12.36 16.16 -17.83
N LEU A 20 -12.51 15.80 -16.55
CA LEU A 20 -11.56 14.93 -15.86
C LEU A 20 -12.27 13.83 -15.07
N ALA A 21 -11.76 12.61 -15.18
CA ALA A 21 -12.28 11.49 -14.41
C ALA A 21 -11.90 11.61 -12.92
N SER A 22 -10.66 12.00 -12.62
CA SER A 22 -10.20 12.17 -11.23
C SER A 22 -10.85 13.34 -10.50
N ALA A 23 -11.53 14.24 -11.20
CA ALA A 23 -12.30 15.31 -10.56
C ALA A 23 -13.51 14.78 -9.76
N ASN A 24 -13.92 13.52 -9.95
CA ASN A 24 -14.87 12.87 -9.05
C ASN A 24 -14.25 12.59 -7.66
N LEU A 25 -12.94 12.36 -7.58
CA LEU A 25 -12.22 12.02 -6.35
C LEU A 25 -11.66 13.26 -5.65
N VAL A 26 -11.13 14.21 -6.42
CA VAL A 26 -10.41 15.39 -5.91
C VAL A 26 -10.86 16.70 -6.58
N PRO A 27 -12.17 17.01 -6.60
CA PRO A 27 -12.69 18.20 -7.29
C PRO A 27 -12.10 19.51 -6.75
N ASP A 28 -11.94 19.60 -5.43
CA ASP A 28 -11.37 20.74 -4.73
C ASP A 28 -9.92 21.03 -5.15
N ILE A 29 -9.10 19.99 -5.31
CA ILE A 29 -7.71 20.14 -5.75
C ILE A 29 -7.65 20.64 -7.19
N TRP A 30 -8.54 20.15 -8.06
CA TRP A 30 -8.64 20.66 -9.43
C TRP A 30 -9.11 22.11 -9.48
N GLN A 31 -10.02 22.53 -8.58
CA GLN A 31 -10.40 23.93 -8.45
C GLN A 31 -9.22 24.79 -8.01
N GLU A 32 -8.41 24.34 -7.04
CA GLU A 32 -7.19 25.06 -6.63
C GLU A 32 -6.23 25.26 -7.80
N ILE A 33 -5.96 24.19 -8.57
CA ILE A 33 -5.09 24.22 -9.76
C ILE A 33 -5.67 25.19 -10.80
N TYR A 34 -6.97 25.11 -11.08
CA TYR A 34 -7.63 25.98 -12.06
C TYR A 34 -7.52 27.45 -11.67
N GLN A 35 -7.88 27.79 -10.44
CA GLN A 35 -7.83 29.17 -9.95
C GLN A 35 -6.40 29.70 -9.90
N ALA A 36 -5.42 28.88 -9.54
CA ALA A 36 -4.00 29.26 -9.58
C ALA A 36 -3.53 29.52 -11.01
N ALA A 37 -3.92 28.68 -11.98
CA ALA A 37 -3.60 28.89 -13.38
C ALA A 37 -4.21 30.20 -13.92
N GLN A 38 -5.45 30.52 -13.57
CA GLN A 38 -6.10 31.78 -13.94
C GLN A 38 -5.36 33.02 -13.40
N ARG A 39 -4.72 32.89 -12.24
CA ARG A 39 -3.86 33.95 -11.66
C ARG A 39 -2.44 33.96 -12.21
N GLY A 40 -2.06 33.02 -13.08
CA GLY A 40 -0.70 32.87 -13.59
C GLY A 40 0.30 32.32 -12.56
N ASP A 41 -0.17 31.67 -11.49
CA ASP A 41 0.70 31.10 -10.45
C ASP A 41 1.27 29.75 -10.89
N VAL A 42 2.30 29.82 -11.73
CA VAL A 42 2.93 28.65 -12.36
C VAL A 42 3.49 27.68 -11.33
N GLU A 43 4.09 28.19 -10.25
CA GLU A 43 4.77 27.34 -9.27
C GLU A 43 3.78 26.56 -8.43
N PHE A 44 2.70 27.20 -7.98
CA PHE A 44 1.62 26.51 -7.29
C PHE A 44 0.98 25.44 -8.16
N VAL A 45 0.64 25.77 -9.43
CA VAL A 45 0.06 24.81 -10.37
C VAL A 45 0.96 23.58 -10.54
N ARG A 46 2.26 23.81 -10.74
CA ARG A 46 3.25 22.74 -10.93
C ARG A 46 3.34 21.84 -9.70
N GLN A 47 3.44 22.43 -8.52
CA GLN A 47 3.58 21.69 -7.27
C GLN A 47 2.28 20.92 -6.95
N ARG A 48 1.12 21.56 -7.11
CA ARG A 48 -0.17 20.93 -6.81
C ARG A 48 -0.54 19.81 -7.78
N GLN A 49 -0.25 19.97 -9.08
CA GLN A 49 -0.37 18.91 -10.07
C GLN A 49 0.55 17.72 -9.73
N LYS A 50 1.79 17.99 -9.29
CA LYS A 50 2.76 16.96 -8.91
C LYS A 50 2.26 16.11 -7.74
N GLU A 51 1.60 16.72 -6.76
CA GLU A 51 1.04 16.01 -5.59
C GLU A 51 -0.04 14.98 -5.97
N ILE A 52 -0.86 15.27 -6.98
CA ILE A 52 -1.91 14.36 -7.44
C ILE A 52 -1.47 13.45 -8.60
N GLN A 53 -0.21 13.55 -9.08
CA GLN A 53 0.23 12.86 -10.30
C GLN A 53 0.11 11.33 -10.22
N ILE A 54 0.29 10.75 -9.03
CA ILE A 54 0.15 9.30 -8.85
C ILE A 54 -1.33 8.93 -8.96
N LEU A 55 -2.22 9.67 -8.30
CA LEU A 55 -3.67 9.46 -8.37
C LEU A 55 -4.17 9.57 -9.81
N THR A 56 -3.78 10.62 -10.53
CA THR A 56 -4.22 10.84 -11.91
C THR A 56 -3.71 9.74 -12.84
N ARG A 57 -2.49 9.24 -12.63
CA ARG A 57 -1.95 8.09 -13.38
C ARG A 57 -2.71 6.80 -13.14
N LEU A 58 -3.13 6.52 -11.90
CA LEU A 58 -3.97 5.37 -11.60
C LEU A 58 -5.29 5.48 -12.37
N VAL A 59 -5.98 6.62 -12.27
CA VAL A 59 -7.25 6.83 -12.97
C VAL A 59 -7.09 6.75 -14.49
N VAL A 60 -6.05 7.34 -15.06
CA VAL A 60 -5.88 7.41 -16.52
C VAL A 60 -5.39 6.10 -17.13
N ARG A 61 -4.54 5.34 -16.42
CA ARG A 61 -3.80 4.21 -17.02
C ARG A 61 -4.24 2.82 -16.55
N LYS A 62 -5.12 2.74 -15.55
CA LYS A 62 -5.51 1.48 -14.89
C LYS A 62 -7.03 1.30 -14.90
N GLY A 63 -7.69 1.47 -16.05
CA GLY A 63 -9.14 1.30 -16.15
C GLY A 63 -9.95 2.35 -15.37
N GLY A 64 -9.89 3.60 -15.82
CA GLY A 64 -10.45 4.78 -15.11
C GLY A 64 -11.86 4.66 -14.53
N PRO A 65 -12.86 4.09 -15.23
CA PRO A 65 -14.18 3.91 -14.65
C PRO A 65 -14.18 3.07 -13.37
N GLN A 66 -13.40 1.98 -13.33
CA GLN A 66 -13.28 1.15 -12.14
C GLN A 66 -12.50 1.90 -11.05
N ALA A 67 -11.34 2.48 -11.39
CA ALA A 67 -10.51 3.22 -10.44
C ALA A 67 -11.28 4.35 -9.72
N VAL A 68 -12.09 5.13 -10.45
CA VAL A 68 -12.91 6.19 -9.86
C VAL A 68 -14.00 5.62 -8.95
N LYS A 69 -14.70 4.56 -9.37
CA LYS A 69 -15.74 3.92 -8.57
C LYS A 69 -15.20 3.34 -7.27
N GLU A 70 -14.02 2.70 -7.32
CA GLU A 70 -13.32 2.21 -6.13
C GLU A 70 -12.94 3.37 -5.20
N GLY A 71 -12.37 4.45 -5.73
CA GLY A 71 -11.98 5.59 -4.91
C GLY A 71 -13.16 6.26 -4.21
N LEU A 72 -14.28 6.42 -4.92
CA LEU A 72 -15.53 6.96 -4.35
C LEU A 72 -16.08 6.04 -3.25
N ARG A 73 -16.00 4.73 -3.44
CA ARG A 73 -16.47 3.76 -2.44
C ARG A 73 -15.56 3.74 -1.21
N MET A 74 -14.24 3.86 -1.38
CA MET A 74 -13.30 4.05 -0.28
C MET A 74 -13.57 5.33 0.53
N MET A 75 -14.09 6.37 -0.13
CA MET A 75 -14.53 7.64 0.46
C MET A 75 -15.95 7.58 1.06
N GLY A 76 -16.63 6.43 1.02
CA GLY A 76 -17.94 6.21 1.65
C GLY A 76 -19.15 6.40 0.74
N LEU A 77 -18.96 6.59 -0.57
CA LEU A 77 -20.07 6.70 -1.52
C LEU A 77 -20.51 5.32 -2.03
N PRO A 78 -21.82 5.05 -2.14
CA PRO A 78 -22.31 3.76 -2.61
C PRO A 78 -22.09 3.62 -4.12
N MET A 79 -21.02 2.93 -4.53
CA MET A 79 -20.70 2.67 -5.94
C MET A 79 -20.75 1.18 -6.26
N SER A 80 -21.50 0.85 -7.32
CA SER A 80 -21.40 -0.45 -8.00
C SER A 80 -20.12 -0.53 -8.83
N ASP A 81 -19.75 -1.74 -9.23
CA ASP A 81 -18.65 -1.95 -10.17
C ASP A 81 -18.92 -1.32 -11.55
N ALA A 82 -17.87 -1.08 -12.32
CA ALA A 82 -18.01 -0.73 -13.71
C ALA A 82 -18.68 -1.89 -14.48
N ARG A 83 -19.40 -1.56 -15.57
CA ARG A 83 -19.96 -2.62 -16.42
C ARG A 83 -18.83 -3.37 -17.12
N LEU A 84 -19.09 -4.64 -17.44
CA LEU A 84 -18.22 -5.42 -18.30
C LEU A 84 -17.89 -4.65 -19.60
N PRO A 85 -16.65 -4.76 -20.11
CA PRO A 85 -15.62 -5.74 -19.75
C PRO A 85 -14.75 -5.38 -18.54
N PHE A 86 -14.98 -4.24 -17.86
CA PHE A 86 -14.26 -3.90 -16.65
C PHE A 86 -14.63 -4.83 -15.49
N ILE A 87 -13.62 -5.37 -14.81
CA ILE A 87 -13.75 -6.27 -13.66
C ILE A 87 -12.76 -5.87 -12.57
N ARG A 88 -13.06 -6.17 -11.30
CA ARG A 88 -12.11 -5.99 -10.20
C ARG A 88 -10.89 -6.88 -10.39
N GLY A 89 -9.71 -6.32 -10.15
CA GLY A 89 -8.45 -7.02 -10.36
C GLY A 89 -8.12 -7.29 -11.84
N GLY A 90 -8.85 -6.67 -12.77
CA GLY A 90 -8.52 -6.64 -14.20
C GLY A 90 -7.51 -5.54 -14.51
N GLU A 91 -7.87 -4.56 -15.34
CA GLU A 91 -6.99 -3.43 -15.69
C GLU A 91 -6.64 -2.55 -14.48
N PHE A 92 -7.57 -2.43 -13.53
CA PHE A 92 -7.29 -1.92 -12.19
C PHE A 92 -6.86 -3.10 -11.32
N GLU A 93 -5.55 -3.30 -11.24
CA GLU A 93 -4.92 -4.46 -10.61
C GLU A 93 -5.11 -4.42 -9.09
N ARG A 94 -4.95 -5.55 -8.39
CA ARG A 94 -5.18 -5.63 -6.93
C ARG A 94 -4.23 -4.73 -6.15
N GLU A 95 -3.02 -4.57 -6.65
CA GLU A 95 -1.99 -3.69 -6.12
C GLU A 95 -2.37 -2.20 -6.27
N ASP A 96 -3.13 -1.86 -7.32
CA ASP A 96 -3.55 -0.48 -7.60
C ASP A 96 -4.56 0.03 -6.55
N TYR A 97 -5.32 -0.86 -5.88
CA TYR A 97 -6.24 -0.49 -4.79
C TYR A 97 -5.49 0.12 -3.61
N GLU A 98 -4.36 -0.48 -3.22
CA GLU A 98 -3.55 0.01 -2.10
C GLU A 98 -2.85 1.32 -2.44
N ASP A 99 -2.42 1.48 -3.69
CA ASP A 99 -1.86 2.75 -4.19
C ASP A 99 -2.95 3.84 -4.22
N LEU A 100 -4.16 3.54 -4.69
CA LEU A 100 -5.30 4.47 -4.71
C LEU A 100 -5.70 4.91 -3.30
N ARG A 101 -5.93 3.95 -2.38
CA ARG A 101 -6.25 4.24 -0.98
C ARG A 101 -5.20 5.15 -0.35
N THR A 102 -3.92 4.85 -0.59
CA THR A 102 -2.82 5.68 -0.05
C THR A 102 -2.84 7.09 -0.63
N GLN A 103 -3.14 7.27 -1.91
CA GLN A 103 -3.27 8.63 -2.47
C GLN A 103 -4.45 9.37 -1.85
N LEU A 104 -5.59 8.72 -1.65
CA LEU A 104 -6.76 9.34 -1.04
C LEU A 104 -6.49 9.74 0.42
N GLU A 105 -5.83 8.89 1.21
CA GLU A 105 -5.38 9.23 2.56
C GLU A 105 -4.39 10.40 2.57
N ASN A 106 -3.37 10.36 1.70
CA ASN A 106 -2.37 11.45 1.57
C ASN A 106 -3.01 12.81 1.26
N LEU A 107 -4.10 12.78 0.49
CA LEU A 107 -4.83 13.98 0.06
C LEU A 107 -5.97 14.35 1.04
N GLY A 108 -6.07 13.67 2.18
CA GLY A 108 -7.09 13.93 3.20
C GLY A 108 -8.51 13.56 2.77
N LYS A 109 -8.66 12.69 1.77
CA LYS A 109 -9.97 12.22 1.26
C LYS A 109 -10.50 11.02 2.03
N ILE A 110 -9.64 10.30 2.73
CA ILE A 110 -9.99 9.28 3.71
C ILE A 110 -9.44 9.78 5.05
N GLY A 111 -10.35 10.04 6.00
CA GLY A 111 -10.02 10.53 7.33
C GLY A 111 -9.73 9.40 8.31
N ALA A 112 -9.01 9.72 9.39
CA ALA A 112 -8.93 8.85 10.56
C ALA A 112 -10.29 8.80 11.27
N GLN A 113 -10.58 7.65 11.86
CA GLN A 113 -11.73 7.42 12.72
C GLN A 113 -11.28 6.66 13.96
N THR A 114 -11.95 6.92 15.09
CA THR A 114 -11.72 6.19 16.33
C THR A 114 -12.27 4.77 16.19
N VAL A 115 -11.40 3.77 16.32
CA VAL A 115 -11.75 2.35 16.26
C VAL A 115 -11.22 1.61 17.48
N THR A 116 -11.83 0.47 17.79
CA THR A 116 -11.27 -0.47 18.78
C THR A 116 -10.36 -1.47 18.08
N LEU A 117 -9.08 -1.45 18.40
CA LEU A 117 -8.04 -2.32 17.86
C LEU A 117 -7.30 -2.99 19.02
N GLY A 118 -7.35 -4.32 19.10
CA GLY A 118 -6.70 -5.06 20.19
C GLY A 118 -7.18 -4.65 21.59
N GLY A 119 -8.48 -4.37 21.73
CA GLY A 119 -9.08 -3.91 22.99
C GLY A 119 -8.79 -2.45 23.37
N ARG A 120 -8.15 -1.65 22.50
CA ARG A 120 -7.84 -0.23 22.75
C ARG A 120 -8.54 0.69 21.75
N GLN A 121 -8.99 1.85 22.21
CA GLN A 121 -9.46 2.91 21.31
C GLN A 121 -8.26 3.61 20.68
N VAL A 122 -8.21 3.65 19.36
CA VAL A 122 -7.13 4.25 18.57
C VAL A 122 -7.69 5.00 17.38
N GLU A 123 -6.98 6.04 16.94
CA GLU A 123 -7.23 6.64 15.63
C GLU A 123 -6.68 5.73 14.54
N TYR A 124 -7.51 5.40 13.55
CA TYR A 124 -7.12 4.58 12.41
C TYR A 124 -7.70 5.11 11.09
N ALA A 125 -6.88 5.16 10.04
CA ALA A 125 -7.31 5.57 8.69
C ALA A 125 -8.07 4.43 7.98
N LEU A 126 -9.29 4.16 8.44
CA LEU A 126 -10.13 3.08 7.93
C LEU A 126 -10.93 3.57 6.71
N SER A 127 -10.76 2.89 5.58
CA SER A 127 -11.61 3.10 4.41
C SER A 127 -13.04 2.67 4.69
N ALA A 128 -14.03 3.42 4.21
CA ALA A 128 -15.45 3.19 4.50
C ALA A 128 -15.98 1.83 4.03
N GLU A 129 -15.28 1.14 3.13
CA GLU A 129 -15.63 -0.21 2.66
C GLU A 129 -15.28 -1.32 3.64
N VAL A 130 -14.33 -1.07 4.54
CA VAL A 130 -13.79 -2.09 5.41
C VAL A 130 -14.57 -2.06 6.72
N PRO A 131 -15.38 -3.10 7.02
CA PRO A 131 -16.07 -3.14 8.30
C PRO A 131 -15.04 -3.23 9.44
N PRO A 132 -15.30 -2.60 10.60
CA PRO A 132 -14.42 -2.73 11.75
C PRO A 132 -14.51 -4.18 12.27
N ALA A 133 -13.43 -4.95 12.15
CA ALA A 133 -13.37 -6.32 12.64
C ALA A 133 -12.03 -6.57 13.33
N PHE A 134 -11.72 -5.83 14.40
CA PHE A 134 -10.32 -5.71 14.85
C PHE A 134 -10.10 -5.98 16.34
N GLU A 135 -10.81 -6.96 16.90
CA GLU A 135 -10.79 -7.12 18.36
C GLU A 135 -9.55 -7.87 18.88
N ASP A 136 -9.00 -8.84 18.16
CA ASP A 136 -7.89 -9.66 18.66
C ASP A 136 -6.64 -9.59 17.78
N LEU A 137 -5.58 -8.96 18.31
CA LEU A 137 -4.23 -8.93 17.72
C LEU A 137 -3.35 -10.10 18.21
N THR A 138 -3.94 -11.20 18.69
CA THR A 138 -3.16 -12.38 19.11
C THR A 138 -2.30 -12.91 17.97
N LEU A 139 -2.86 -13.02 16.76
CA LEU A 139 -2.16 -13.43 15.55
C LEU A 139 -2.88 -12.88 14.33
N CYS A 140 -2.26 -11.89 13.70
CA CYS A 140 -2.70 -11.31 12.44
C CYS A 140 -1.74 -11.73 11.32
N VAL A 141 -2.31 -12.01 10.15
CA VAL A 141 -1.55 -12.39 8.95
C VAL A 141 -1.87 -11.42 7.85
N GLY A 142 -0.83 -10.86 7.22
CA GLY A 142 -0.96 -10.01 6.06
C GLY A 142 -0.01 -10.44 4.96
N GLU A 143 -0.38 -10.18 3.72
CA GLU A 143 0.45 -10.44 2.55
C GLU A 143 0.52 -9.19 1.69
N GLY A 144 1.66 -8.92 1.07
CA GLY A 144 1.78 -7.83 0.13
C GLY A 144 2.69 -8.17 -1.03
N PHE A 145 2.23 -7.84 -2.22
CA PHE A 145 3.00 -7.97 -3.46
C PHE A 145 3.17 -6.61 -4.12
N ALA A 146 4.34 -6.36 -4.70
CA ALA A 146 4.60 -5.17 -5.48
C ALA A 146 5.64 -5.40 -6.58
N GLY A 147 5.36 -4.89 -7.77
CA GLY A 147 6.26 -4.81 -8.92
C GLY A 147 5.77 -3.73 -9.88
N PRO A 148 6.25 -3.63 -11.14
CA PRO A 148 7.45 -4.23 -11.78
C PRO A 148 8.76 -3.49 -11.41
N PRO A 149 9.96 -3.86 -11.94
CA PRO A 149 10.31 -4.96 -12.87
C PRO A 149 10.32 -6.35 -12.23
N PHE A 150 10.29 -7.40 -13.08
CA PHE A 150 10.19 -8.82 -12.69
C PHE A 150 11.24 -9.27 -11.66
N SER A 151 12.49 -8.78 -11.75
CA SER A 151 13.55 -9.17 -10.81
C SER A 151 13.51 -8.38 -9.51
N GLU A 152 12.79 -7.27 -9.45
CA GLU A 152 12.67 -6.43 -8.27
C GLU A 152 11.29 -6.52 -7.63
N VAL A 153 10.47 -7.49 -8.06
CA VAL A 153 9.23 -7.82 -7.37
C VAL A 153 9.52 -8.09 -5.90
N ALA A 154 8.69 -7.51 -5.05
CA ALA A 154 8.70 -7.75 -3.62
C ALA A 154 7.46 -8.55 -3.27
N HIS A 155 7.65 -9.54 -2.41
CA HIS A 155 6.57 -10.27 -1.77
C HIS A 155 6.88 -10.32 -0.29
N ILE A 156 5.94 -9.87 0.53
CA ILE A 156 6.04 -9.83 1.98
C ILE A 156 4.91 -10.66 2.58
N ASP A 157 5.28 -11.71 3.30
CA ASP A 157 4.38 -12.41 4.21
C ASP A 157 4.64 -11.88 5.63
N LEU A 158 3.63 -11.28 6.24
CA LEU A 158 3.71 -10.60 7.52
C LEU A 158 2.92 -11.36 8.58
N LEU A 159 3.59 -11.66 9.70
CA LEU A 159 2.92 -11.93 10.96
C LEU A 159 2.99 -10.68 11.83
N LEU A 160 1.85 -10.30 12.40
CA LEU A 160 1.72 -9.22 13.38
C LEU A 160 0.96 -9.75 14.59
N GLY A 161 1.41 -9.43 15.79
CA GLY A 161 0.62 -9.73 16.99
C GLY A 161 1.28 -9.30 18.28
N TRP A 162 0.67 -9.64 19.42
CA TRP A 162 1.17 -9.29 20.74
C TRP A 162 2.58 -9.83 21.01
N LYS A 163 3.43 -9.02 21.65
CA LYS A 163 4.81 -9.37 22.06
C LYS A 163 4.85 -10.52 23.06
N ASP A 164 3.87 -10.62 23.95
CA ASP A 164 3.71 -11.73 24.89
C ASP A 164 2.90 -12.91 24.29
N GLY A 165 2.43 -12.76 23.05
CA GLY A 165 1.63 -13.72 22.32
C GLY A 165 2.43 -14.76 21.51
N PRO A 166 1.75 -15.51 20.62
CA PRO A 166 2.39 -16.51 19.77
C PRO A 166 3.43 -15.92 18.81
N VAL A 167 3.22 -14.70 18.31
CA VAL A 167 4.16 -14.03 17.39
C VAL A 167 5.47 -13.69 18.11
N GLY A 168 5.40 -13.12 19.32
CA GLY A 168 6.60 -12.82 20.12
C GLY A 168 7.39 -14.06 20.51
N ARG A 169 6.72 -15.13 20.94
CA ARG A 169 7.37 -16.43 21.20
C ARG A 169 8.07 -17.01 19.96
N ALA A 170 7.46 -16.86 18.78
CA ALA A 170 8.08 -17.29 17.53
C ALA A 170 9.33 -16.45 17.19
N LEU A 171 9.26 -15.13 17.41
CA LEU A 171 10.39 -14.21 17.22
C LEU A 171 11.55 -14.55 18.15
N GLU A 172 11.29 -14.74 19.45
CA GLU A 172 12.30 -15.12 20.45
C GLU A 172 12.96 -16.46 20.12
N ARG A 173 12.16 -17.48 19.77
CA ARG A 173 12.68 -18.78 19.36
C ARG A 173 13.57 -18.66 18.13
N ALA A 174 13.13 -17.94 17.12
CA ALA A 174 13.86 -17.78 15.87
C ALA A 174 15.22 -17.09 16.10
N ARG A 175 15.29 -16.09 16.99
CA ARG A 175 16.55 -15.43 17.39
C ARG A 175 17.57 -16.41 17.99
N ASN A 176 17.11 -17.46 18.66
CA ASN A 176 17.97 -18.46 19.31
C ASN A 176 18.34 -19.64 18.38
N GLU A 177 17.75 -19.72 17.18
CA GLU A 177 17.98 -20.79 16.21
C GLU A 177 18.46 -20.23 14.85
N PRO A 178 19.67 -19.63 14.77
CA PRO A 178 20.16 -19.03 13.54
C PRO A 178 20.38 -20.08 12.44
N ARG A 179 20.01 -19.73 11.20
CA ARG A 179 20.18 -20.58 10.02
C ARG A 179 21.12 -19.91 9.01
N PRO A 180 22.25 -20.54 8.64
CA PRO A 180 23.16 -19.98 7.65
C PRO A 180 22.47 -19.62 6.33
N GLY A 181 22.73 -18.43 5.81
CA GLY A 181 22.12 -17.90 4.59
C GLY A 181 20.66 -17.44 4.74
N HIS A 182 20.09 -17.56 5.94
CA HIS A 182 18.78 -16.99 6.30
C HIS A 182 18.92 -16.26 7.65
N GLU A 183 19.94 -15.42 7.77
CA GLU A 183 20.17 -14.65 8.99
C GLU A 183 18.97 -13.74 9.27
N LEU A 184 18.49 -13.80 10.51
CA LEU A 184 17.38 -12.98 10.96
C LEU A 184 17.92 -11.66 11.50
N VAL A 185 17.28 -10.55 11.16
CA VAL A 185 17.73 -9.21 11.56
C VAL A 185 16.57 -8.43 12.16
N ILE A 186 16.79 -7.83 13.34
CA ILE A 186 15.88 -6.81 13.86
C ILE A 186 16.15 -5.52 13.11
N ILE A 187 15.14 -5.03 12.39
CA ILE A 187 15.24 -3.83 11.55
C ILE A 187 14.56 -2.62 12.19
N ASN A 188 13.72 -2.84 13.20
CA ASN A 188 13.02 -1.82 13.96
C ASN A 188 12.77 -2.33 15.39
N GLU A 189 12.89 -1.46 16.38
CA GLU A 189 12.66 -1.77 17.80
C GLU A 189 11.25 -1.37 18.26
N ARG A 190 10.58 -0.46 17.54
CA ARG A 190 9.26 0.08 17.89
C ARG A 190 8.40 0.34 16.64
N PRO A 191 7.54 -0.62 16.23
CA PRO A 191 7.34 -1.91 16.86
C PRO A 191 8.51 -2.87 16.56
N LEU A 192 8.72 -3.84 17.46
CA LEU A 192 9.77 -4.83 17.29
C LEU A 192 9.54 -5.60 15.98
N THR A 193 10.40 -5.39 15.00
CA THR A 193 10.23 -5.94 13.65
C THR A 193 11.44 -6.76 13.25
N MET A 194 11.22 -8.05 13.03
CA MET A 194 12.21 -8.99 12.52
C MET A 194 12.03 -9.18 11.02
N LEU A 195 13.11 -9.00 10.26
CA LEU A 195 13.18 -9.35 8.85
C LEU A 195 13.73 -10.77 8.71
N VAL A 196 13.04 -11.57 7.90
CA VAL A 196 13.40 -12.95 7.56
C VAL A 196 13.53 -13.06 6.05
N PRO A 197 14.69 -13.41 5.48
CA PRO A 197 14.79 -13.61 4.04
C PRO A 197 14.07 -14.90 3.62
N THR A 198 13.26 -14.85 2.57
CA THR A 198 12.64 -16.05 1.97
C THR A 198 13.60 -16.84 1.09
N VAL A 199 14.60 -16.15 0.51
CA VAL A 199 15.60 -16.74 -0.39
C VAL A 199 16.96 -16.75 0.28
N THR A 200 17.72 -17.82 0.08
CA THR A 200 19.06 -17.95 0.67
C THR A 200 20.00 -16.84 0.20
N VAL A 201 20.51 -16.05 1.15
CA VAL A 201 21.44 -14.95 0.91
C VAL A 201 22.87 -15.47 0.89
N ARG A 202 23.47 -15.53 -0.31
CA ARG A 202 24.82 -16.11 -0.52
C ARG A 202 25.92 -15.10 -0.83
N THR A 203 25.57 -13.98 -1.45
CA THR A 203 26.54 -13.02 -1.99
C THR A 203 26.46 -11.68 -1.25
N LYS A 204 27.56 -10.91 -1.28
CA LYS A 204 27.58 -9.54 -0.74
C LYS A 204 26.50 -8.65 -1.36
N LYS A 205 26.27 -8.80 -2.67
CA LYS A 205 25.21 -8.08 -3.39
C LYS A 205 23.82 -8.46 -2.87
N ALA A 206 23.52 -9.75 -2.74
CA ALA A 206 22.23 -10.19 -2.19
C ALA A 206 22.03 -9.71 -0.75
N ARG A 207 23.10 -9.74 0.06
CA ARG A 207 23.09 -9.22 1.44
C ARG A 207 22.71 -7.74 1.48
N GLN A 208 23.30 -6.91 0.62
CA GLN A 208 22.94 -5.50 0.50
C GLN A 208 21.48 -5.31 0.09
N LEU A 209 21.01 -6.01 -0.93
CA LEU A 209 19.63 -5.84 -1.41
C LEU A 209 18.58 -6.23 -0.36
N VAL A 210 18.82 -7.29 0.41
CA VAL A 210 17.89 -7.77 1.43
C VAL A 210 17.97 -6.94 2.71
N TYR A 211 19.16 -6.85 3.32
CA TYR A 211 19.29 -6.31 4.67
C TYR A 211 19.52 -4.80 4.71
N GLU A 212 19.77 -4.14 3.56
CA GLU A 212 19.83 -2.68 3.48
C GLU A 212 18.64 -2.13 2.69
N GLU A 213 18.48 -2.50 1.41
CA GLU A 213 17.46 -1.88 0.54
C GLU A 213 16.04 -2.30 0.89
N ALA A 214 15.79 -3.60 1.01
CA ALA A 214 14.47 -4.11 1.39
C ALA A 214 14.13 -3.72 2.84
N ALA A 215 15.07 -3.85 3.77
CA ALA A 215 14.92 -3.37 5.15
C ALA A 215 14.56 -1.88 5.22
N ALA A 216 15.23 -1.02 4.44
CA ALA A 216 14.90 0.40 4.35
C ALA A 216 13.50 0.66 3.76
N GLY A 217 13.05 -0.18 2.83
CA GLY A 217 11.68 -0.14 2.30
C GLY A 217 10.65 -0.49 3.37
N VAL A 218 10.88 -1.58 4.12
CA VAL A 218 10.03 -2.02 5.22
C VAL A 218 9.95 -0.97 6.32
N ASN A 219 11.08 -0.40 6.75
CA ASN A 219 11.10 0.66 7.76
C ASN A 219 10.36 1.92 7.31
N LEU A 220 10.54 2.35 6.06
CA LEU A 220 9.78 3.48 5.52
C LEU A 220 8.26 3.20 5.51
N ALA A 221 7.85 1.95 5.29
CA ALA A 221 6.44 1.58 5.33
C ALA A 221 5.88 1.64 6.75
N LEU A 222 6.65 1.20 7.76
CA LEU A 222 6.29 1.33 9.17
C LEU A 222 6.16 2.80 9.58
N GLU A 223 7.17 3.62 9.28
CA GLU A 223 7.16 5.07 9.56
C GLU A 223 5.92 5.74 8.96
N HIS A 224 5.64 5.44 7.70
CA HIS A 224 4.48 5.99 7.00
C HIS A 224 3.15 5.45 7.51
N ALA A 225 3.09 4.20 7.93
CA ALA A 225 1.89 3.61 8.51
C ALA A 225 1.58 4.26 9.86
N ILE A 226 2.59 4.50 10.69
CA ILE A 226 2.45 5.19 11.98
C ILE A 226 2.00 6.64 11.76
N ALA A 227 2.71 7.38 10.91
CA ALA A 227 2.41 8.79 10.64
C ALA A 227 1.01 9.04 10.04
N ARG A 228 0.40 8.01 9.45
CA ARG A 228 -0.93 8.08 8.82
C ARG A 228 -2.01 7.31 9.57
N HIS A 229 -1.74 6.89 10.81
CA HIS A 229 -2.69 6.11 11.60
C HIS A 229 -3.12 4.78 10.95
N ASN A 230 -2.31 4.22 10.05
CA ASN A 230 -2.49 2.85 9.53
C ASN A 230 -1.79 1.80 10.42
N LEU A 231 -0.96 2.24 11.36
CA LEU A 231 -0.36 1.42 12.42
C LEU A 231 -0.34 2.28 13.70
N PRO A 232 -1.38 2.23 14.53
CA PRO A 232 -1.58 3.22 15.59
C PRO A 232 -0.47 3.23 16.64
N GLU A 233 0.00 4.44 16.99
CA GLU A 233 1.06 4.64 17.97
C GLU A 233 0.80 3.97 19.34
N PRO A 234 -0.43 3.96 19.88
CA PRO A 234 -0.73 3.31 21.16
C PRO A 234 -0.49 1.80 21.21
N LEU A 235 -0.23 1.14 20.08
CA LEU A 235 -0.02 -0.31 20.00
C LEU A 235 1.46 -0.71 19.86
N LEU A 236 2.33 0.21 19.45
CA LEU A 236 3.67 -0.12 18.95
C LEU A 236 4.54 -0.82 20.00
N ASP A 237 4.34 -0.47 21.27
CA ASP A 237 5.12 -1.01 22.38
C ASP A 237 4.70 -2.45 22.76
N ASP A 238 3.50 -2.88 22.37
CA ASP A 238 2.92 -4.16 22.76
C ASP A 238 2.84 -5.18 21.61
N ILE A 239 3.06 -4.74 20.37
CA ILE A 239 3.05 -5.61 19.18
C ILE A 239 4.47 -5.89 18.67
N CYS A 240 4.62 -7.03 18.00
CA CYS A 240 5.80 -7.37 17.22
C CYS A 240 5.41 -7.89 15.84
N LEU A 241 6.35 -7.74 14.89
CA LEU A 241 6.18 -8.08 13.49
C LEU A 241 7.29 -9.04 13.05
N ILE A 242 6.91 -10.04 12.26
CA ILE A 242 7.83 -10.92 11.54
C ILE A 242 7.53 -10.77 10.05
N ALA A 243 8.43 -10.10 9.33
CA ALA A 243 8.31 -9.87 7.90
C ALA A 243 9.19 -10.85 7.14
N ASN A 244 8.58 -11.83 6.47
CA ASN A 244 9.25 -12.65 5.48
C ASN A 244 9.38 -11.85 4.19
N VAL A 245 10.61 -11.59 3.78
CA VAL A 245 10.95 -10.70 2.68
C VAL A 245 11.53 -11.51 1.52
N PHE A 246 10.83 -11.49 0.39
CA PHE A 246 11.32 -12.03 -0.87
C PHE A 246 12.06 -10.96 -1.68
N VAL A 247 13.30 -11.25 -2.03
CA VAL A 247 14.07 -10.52 -3.05
C VAL A 247 14.64 -11.54 -4.02
N HIS A 248 14.33 -11.39 -5.31
CA HIS A 248 14.81 -12.31 -6.34
C HIS A 248 16.35 -12.27 -6.46
N PRO A 249 17.06 -13.40 -6.62
CA PRO A 249 18.52 -13.42 -6.74
C PRO A 249 19.10 -12.57 -7.88
N ALA A 250 18.33 -12.40 -8.95
CA ALA A 250 18.73 -11.59 -10.11
C ALA A 250 18.45 -10.08 -9.93
N ALA A 251 17.84 -9.67 -8.81
CA ALA A 251 17.60 -8.26 -8.51
C ALA A 251 18.90 -7.45 -8.61
N SER A 252 18.80 -6.24 -9.16
CA SER A 252 19.95 -5.36 -9.37
C SER A 252 19.64 -3.89 -9.16
N ILE A 253 18.37 -3.50 -9.31
CA ILE A 253 17.97 -2.10 -9.19
C ILE A 253 17.59 -1.80 -7.74
N ARG A 254 18.58 -1.36 -6.95
CA ARG A 254 18.47 -1.05 -5.50
C ARG A 254 17.21 -0.24 -5.15
N GLN A 255 17.00 0.88 -5.84
CA GLN A 255 15.86 1.76 -5.59
C GLN A 255 14.51 1.07 -5.83
N ARG A 256 14.43 0.13 -6.79
CA ARG A 256 13.20 -0.64 -7.04
C ARG A 256 12.97 -1.68 -5.96
N VAL A 257 14.02 -2.36 -5.49
CA VAL A 257 13.92 -3.26 -4.33
C VAL A 257 13.37 -2.51 -3.12
N LYS A 258 13.91 -1.32 -2.82
CA LYS A 258 13.41 -0.47 -1.72
C LYS A 258 11.93 -0.08 -1.90
N ILE A 259 11.57 0.50 -3.04
CA ILE A 259 10.20 0.98 -3.30
C ILE A 259 9.19 -0.17 -3.30
N ASN A 260 9.53 -1.31 -3.89
CA ASN A 260 8.60 -2.43 -3.98
C ASN A 260 8.41 -3.08 -2.60
N ASN A 261 9.46 -3.24 -1.79
CA ASN A 261 9.31 -3.71 -0.41
C ASN A 261 8.52 -2.73 0.46
N TYR A 262 8.68 -1.42 0.25
CA TYR A 262 7.83 -0.40 0.88
C TYR A 262 6.34 -0.60 0.54
N LYS A 263 6.02 -0.75 -0.75
CA LYS A 263 4.63 -0.94 -1.22
C LYS A 263 4.03 -2.25 -0.69
N ALA A 264 4.78 -3.35 -0.78
CA ALA A 264 4.38 -4.65 -0.30
C ALA A 264 4.12 -4.62 1.22
N MET A 265 5.03 -4.06 2.00
CA MET A 265 4.90 -3.99 3.46
C MET A 265 3.68 -3.17 3.88
N ARG A 266 3.45 -2.02 3.21
CA ARG A 266 2.27 -1.18 3.48
C ARG A 266 0.96 -1.96 3.29
N GLY A 267 0.84 -2.72 2.19
CA GLY A 267 -0.31 -3.57 1.94
C GLY A 267 -0.44 -4.70 2.96
N ALA A 268 0.67 -5.34 3.33
CA ALA A 268 0.70 -6.42 4.31
C ALA A 268 0.25 -5.95 5.71
N ILE A 269 0.71 -4.78 6.17
CA ILE A 269 0.29 -4.21 7.47
C ILE A 269 -1.23 -3.99 7.50
N ARG A 270 -1.78 -3.34 6.47
CA ARG A 270 -3.22 -3.08 6.39
C ARG A 270 -4.00 -4.38 6.36
N LYS A 271 -3.65 -5.33 5.49
CA LYS A 271 -4.33 -6.63 5.42
C LYS A 271 -4.28 -7.40 6.74
N ALA A 272 -3.14 -7.37 7.45
CA ALA A 272 -3.00 -8.00 8.75
C ALA A 272 -3.95 -7.38 9.79
N LEU A 273 -3.94 -6.06 9.92
CA LEU A 273 -4.81 -5.36 10.88
C LEU A 273 -6.27 -5.41 10.47
N GLU A 274 -6.56 -5.45 9.16
CA GLU A 274 -7.91 -5.40 8.62
C GLU A 274 -8.57 -6.78 8.44
N GLY A 275 -7.85 -7.86 8.76
CA GLY A 275 -8.34 -9.22 8.57
C GLY A 275 -8.65 -9.55 7.12
N ARG A 276 -7.87 -9.01 6.17
CA ARG A 276 -8.09 -9.17 4.73
C ARG A 276 -7.07 -10.09 4.06
N PRO A 277 -7.48 -10.83 3.02
CA PRO A 277 -8.84 -10.90 2.47
C PRO A 277 -9.80 -11.67 3.38
N THR A 278 -11.05 -11.24 3.44
CA THR A 278 -12.12 -11.97 4.12
C THR A 278 -12.48 -13.24 3.33
N LEU A 279 -13.15 -14.19 3.98
CA LEU A 279 -13.64 -15.39 3.29
C LEU A 279 -14.58 -15.04 2.12
N ALA A 280 -15.42 -14.01 2.28
CA ALA A 280 -16.31 -13.56 1.22
C ALA A 280 -15.55 -13.04 0.00
N GLU A 281 -14.49 -12.25 0.24
CA GLU A 281 -13.61 -11.74 -0.83
C GLU A 281 -12.87 -12.88 -1.53
N LEU A 282 -12.33 -13.83 -0.77
CA LEU A 282 -11.67 -15.01 -1.34
C LEU A 282 -12.61 -15.83 -2.24
N ILE A 283 -13.84 -16.07 -1.79
CA ILE A 283 -14.84 -16.82 -2.57
C ILE A 283 -15.24 -16.06 -3.83
N ALA A 284 -15.45 -14.74 -3.72
CA ALA A 284 -15.84 -13.89 -4.84
C ALA A 284 -14.73 -13.79 -5.90
N GLU A 285 -13.46 -13.77 -5.48
CA GLU A 285 -12.35 -13.53 -6.39
C GLU A 285 -11.64 -14.79 -6.91
N LYS A 286 -11.89 -15.97 -6.34
CA LYS A 286 -11.14 -17.20 -6.66
C LYS A 286 -11.06 -17.53 -8.16
N GLU A 287 -12.10 -17.22 -8.93
CA GLU A 287 -12.18 -17.51 -10.37
C GLU A 287 -11.44 -16.47 -11.22
N ALA A 288 -11.37 -15.22 -10.75
CA ALA A 288 -10.65 -14.13 -11.40
C ALA A 288 -9.17 -14.07 -10.98
N ALA A 289 -8.81 -14.67 -9.85
CA ALA A 289 -7.43 -14.74 -9.39
C ALA A 289 -6.54 -15.46 -10.42
N ARG A 290 -5.39 -14.87 -10.72
CA ARG A 290 -4.38 -15.45 -11.60
C ARG A 290 -3.09 -15.56 -10.79
N HIS A 291 -2.58 -16.78 -10.67
CA HIS A 291 -1.31 -16.99 -9.99
C HIS A 291 -0.19 -16.96 -11.03
N PRO A 292 0.87 -16.15 -10.84
CA PRO A 292 1.88 -15.88 -11.88
C PRO A 292 2.62 -17.14 -12.37
N PHE A 293 2.68 -18.19 -11.55
CA PHE A 293 3.28 -19.47 -11.91
C PHE A 293 2.27 -20.62 -12.11
N ARG A 294 0.97 -20.35 -12.03
CA ARG A 294 -0.07 -21.36 -12.29
C ARG A 294 -0.53 -21.18 -13.72
N TYR A 295 -0.38 -22.22 -14.54
CA TYR A 295 -0.99 -22.25 -15.85
C TYR A 295 -2.52 -22.38 -15.66
N ALA A 296 -3.24 -21.28 -15.86
CA ALA A 296 -4.69 -21.22 -15.84
C ALA A 296 -5.11 -20.50 -17.14
N PRO A 297 -5.32 -21.24 -18.25
CA PRO A 297 -5.76 -20.67 -19.51
C PRO A 297 -7.14 -19.99 -19.40
#